data_AF-A0A349KXJ1-F1
#
_entry.id   AF-A0A349KXJ1-F1
#
_cell.length_a   1.000
_cell.length_b   1.000
_cell.length_c   1.000
_cell.angle_alpha   90.00
_cell.angle_beta   90.00
_cell.angle_gamma   90.00
#
_symmetry.space_group_name_H-M   'P 1'
#
loop_
_entity.id
_entity.type
_entity.pdbx_description
1 polymer ?
#
loop_
_entity_poly.entity_id
_entity_poly.type
_entity_poly.pdbx_seq_one_letter_code
_entity_poly.pdbx_strand_id
1 'polypeptide(L)'
;DANRDANHRLARAAEFINDNYTHALQLDDICAAADLSPSYLIRAFGKRFGMTPHAYLMNRRIQFSRAQLRRGHMIADVALQAGFADQAHFQRVFKRFTASTPGQYRR
;
A
#
# COMPACT_ATOMS: atom_id res chain seq x y z
N ASP A 1 -29.14 8.50 1.21
CA ASP A 1 -28.45 7.87 0.05
C ASP A 1 -27.39 6.87 0.50
N ALA A 2 -27.70 5.57 0.45
CA ALA A 2 -26.81 4.50 0.90
C ALA A 2 -25.55 4.33 0.02
N ASN A 3 -25.66 4.64 -1.28
CA ASN A 3 -24.53 4.53 -2.20
C ASN A 3 -23.46 5.62 -1.95
N ARG A 4 -23.90 6.81 -1.52
CA ARG A 4 -23.00 7.91 -1.14
C ARG A 4 -22.23 7.57 0.14
N ASP A 5 -22.89 6.99 1.13
CA ASP A 5 -22.27 6.54 2.38
C ASP A 5 -21.21 5.45 2.13
N ALA A 6 -21.55 4.42 1.35
CA ALA A 6 -20.61 3.37 0.96
C ALA A 6 -19.36 3.93 0.23
N ASN A 7 -19.56 4.91 -0.67
CA ASN A 7 -18.45 5.60 -1.32
C ASN A 7 -17.62 6.42 -0.31
N HIS A 8 -18.22 7.06 0.68
CA HIS A 8 -17.44 7.77 1.70
C HIS A 8 -16.59 6.79 2.53
N ARG A 9 -17.14 5.65 2.95
CA ARG A 9 -16.40 4.60 3.68
C ARG A 9 -15.23 4.02 2.88
N LEU A 10 -15.44 3.75 1.59
CA LEU A 10 -14.35 3.30 0.72
C LEU A 10 -13.26 4.36 0.52
N ALA A 11 -13.62 5.65 0.53
CA ALA A 11 -12.64 6.73 0.46
C ALA A 11 -11.84 6.76 1.75
N ARG A 12 -12.53 6.62 2.89
CA ARG A 12 -11.91 6.54 4.21
C ARG A 12 -10.91 5.39 4.33
N ALA A 13 -11.23 4.22 3.77
CA ALA A 13 -10.28 3.11 3.71
C ALA A 13 -9.00 3.47 2.92
N ALA A 14 -9.14 4.16 1.79
CA ALA A 14 -7.99 4.57 0.97
C ALA A 14 -7.15 5.66 1.65
N GLU A 15 -7.80 6.64 2.29
CA GLU A 15 -7.16 7.66 3.13
C GLU A 15 -6.37 7.02 4.26
N PHE A 16 -6.98 6.09 5.00
CA PHE A 16 -6.30 5.40 6.08
C PHE A 16 -5.05 4.67 5.61
N ILE A 17 -5.09 4.01 4.43
CA ILE A 17 -3.89 3.41 3.83
C ILE A 17 -2.85 4.49 3.47
N ASN A 18 -3.27 5.61 2.88
CA ASN A 18 -2.38 6.70 2.49
C ASN A 18 -1.68 7.37 3.68
N ASP A 19 -2.33 7.42 4.84
CA ASP A 19 -1.78 8.02 6.05
C ASP A 19 -0.86 7.05 6.80
N ASN A 20 -1.02 5.73 6.60
CA ASN A 20 -0.37 4.71 7.42
C ASN A 20 0.49 3.70 6.64
N TYR A 21 0.73 3.87 5.34
CA TYR A 21 1.38 2.84 4.52
C TYR A 21 2.80 2.46 4.97
N THR A 22 3.51 3.31 5.71
CA THR A 22 4.85 3.02 6.27
C THR A 22 4.82 2.18 7.54
N HIS A 23 3.64 1.97 8.13
CA HIS A 23 3.45 1.15 9.33
C HIS A 23 3.04 -0.27 8.95
N ALA A 24 3.16 -1.20 9.91
CA ALA A 24 2.56 -2.52 9.80
C ALA A 24 1.03 -2.36 9.79
N LEU A 25 0.41 -2.59 8.63
CA LEU A 25 -1.02 -2.41 8.43
C LEU A 25 -1.65 -3.76 8.09
N GLN A 26 -2.65 -4.17 8.87
CA GLN A 26 -3.45 -5.36 8.62
C GLN A 26 -4.77 -5.00 7.95
N LEU A 27 -5.44 -6.01 7.37
CA LEU A 27 -6.75 -5.82 6.75
C LEU A 27 -7.79 -5.32 7.76
N ASP A 28 -7.73 -5.82 8.99
CA ASP A 28 -8.67 -5.48 10.06
C ASP A 28 -8.56 -4.01 10.47
N ASP A 29 -7.35 -3.43 10.44
CA ASP A 29 -7.14 -2.01 10.72
C ASP A 29 -7.88 -1.13 9.69
N ILE A 30 -7.80 -1.51 8.40
CA ILE A 30 -8.47 -0.80 7.31
C ILE A 30 -9.99 -0.94 7.41
N CYS A 31 -10.45 -2.13 7.78
CA CYS A 31 -11.87 -2.42 8.01
C CYS A 31 -12.43 -1.57 9.15
N ALA A 32 -11.73 -1.53 10.29
CA ALA A 32 -12.11 -0.74 11.45
C ALA A 32 -12.12 0.77 11.14
N ALA A 33 -11.11 1.28 10.43
CA ALA A 33 -11.02 2.70 10.08
C ALA A 33 -12.14 3.18 9.14
N ALA A 34 -12.73 2.27 8.36
CA ALA A 34 -13.75 2.56 7.36
C ALA A 34 -15.16 2.08 7.75
N ASP A 35 -15.33 1.39 8.88
CA ASP A 35 -16.57 0.71 9.28
C ASP A 35 -17.12 -0.20 8.17
N LEU A 36 -16.26 -1.12 7.69
CA LEU A 36 -16.58 -2.09 6.62
C LEU A 36 -16.17 -3.50 7.03
N SER A 37 -16.93 -4.50 6.57
CA SER A 37 -16.48 -5.89 6.69
C SER A 37 -15.37 -6.22 5.68
N PRO A 38 -14.46 -7.17 5.99
CA PRO A 38 -13.36 -7.54 5.09
C PRO A 38 -13.81 -7.93 3.68
N SER A 39 -14.83 -8.78 3.58
CA SER A 39 -15.36 -9.25 2.29
C SER A 39 -15.98 -8.11 1.46
N TYR A 40 -16.66 -7.17 2.13
CA TYR A 40 -17.19 -5.99 1.44
C TYR A 40 -16.05 -5.10 0.97
N LEU A 41 -15.10 -4.78 1.85
CA LEU A 41 -13.95 -3.93 1.55
C LEU A 41 -13.19 -4.47 0.35
N ILE A 42 -12.75 -5.74 0.34
CA ILE A 42 -11.97 -6.31 -0.78
C ILE A 42 -12.70 -6.13 -2.12
N ARG A 43 -13.98 -6.51 -2.16
CA ARG A 43 -14.77 -6.51 -3.40
C ARG A 43 -15.09 -5.09 -3.87
N ALA A 44 -15.57 -4.23 -2.97
CA ALA A 44 -16.04 -2.89 -3.33
C ALA A 44 -14.86 -1.93 -3.57
N PHE A 45 -13.77 -2.06 -2.82
CA PHE A 45 -12.54 -1.31 -3.06
C PHE A 45 -11.94 -1.65 -4.42
N GLY A 46 -11.89 -2.95 -4.78
CA GLY A 46 -11.45 -3.39 -6.10
C GLY A 46 -12.27 -2.78 -7.24
N LYS A 47 -13.61 -2.77 -7.10
CA LYS A 47 -14.51 -2.15 -8.10
C LYS A 47 -14.26 -0.64 -8.25
N ARG A 48 -13.96 0.06 -7.16
CA ARG A 48 -13.79 1.52 -7.17
C ARG A 48 -12.40 1.97 -7.60
N PHE A 49 -11.36 1.33 -7.09
CA PHE A 49 -9.96 1.76 -7.25
C PHE A 49 -9.16 0.89 -8.23
N GLY A 50 -9.79 -0.14 -8.83
CA GLY A 50 -9.17 -1.03 -9.80
C GLY A 50 -8.17 -2.04 -9.22
N MET A 51 -8.01 -2.09 -7.89
CA MET A 51 -7.09 -2.99 -7.20
C MET A 51 -7.56 -3.31 -5.78
N THR A 52 -7.09 -4.42 -5.22
CA THR A 52 -7.41 -4.79 -3.84
C THR A 52 -6.75 -3.82 -2.84
N PRO A 53 -7.27 -3.71 -1.59
CA PRO A 53 -6.65 -2.87 -0.56
C PRO A 53 -5.18 -3.19 -0.32
N HIS A 54 -4.80 -4.47 -0.29
CA HIS A 54 -3.40 -4.89 -0.15
C HIS A 54 -2.54 -4.45 -1.34
N ALA A 55 -3.03 -4.59 -2.58
CA ALA A 55 -2.30 -4.11 -3.76
C ALA A 55 -2.14 -2.58 -3.75
N TYR A 56 -3.14 -1.84 -3.27
CA TYR A 56 -3.07 -0.40 -3.08
C TYR A 56 -2.01 -0.02 -2.04
N LEU A 57 -2.00 -0.68 -0.88
CA LEU A 57 -0.96 -0.52 0.15
C LEU A 57 0.44 -0.78 -0.42
N MET A 58 0.64 -1.90 -1.13
CA MET A 58 1.92 -2.21 -1.76
C MET A 58 2.32 -1.13 -2.77
N ASN A 59 1.40 -0.66 -3.59
CA ASN A 59 1.67 0.43 -4.54
C ASN A 59 2.16 1.70 -3.80
N ARG A 60 1.49 2.12 -2.72
CA ARG A 60 1.92 3.28 -1.92
C ARG A 60 3.34 3.11 -1.36
N ARG A 61 3.64 1.95 -0.80
CA ARG A 61 4.98 1.61 -0.30
C ARG A 61 6.04 1.64 -1.39
N ILE A 62 5.73 1.13 -2.58
CA ILE A 62 6.65 1.16 -3.72
C ILE A 62 6.87 2.60 -4.22
N GLN A 63 5.83 3.43 -4.29
CA GLN A 63 6.00 4.83 -4.70
C GLN A 63 6.90 5.61 -3.73
N PHE A 64 6.71 5.43 -2.42
CA PHE A 64 7.62 5.96 -1.41
C PHE A 64 9.05 5.45 -1.62
N SER A 65 9.21 4.14 -1.79
CA SER A 65 10.52 3.50 -1.95
C SER A 65 11.27 4.02 -3.18
N ARG A 66 10.58 4.22 -4.31
CA ARG A 66 11.16 4.80 -5.54
C ARG A 66 11.72 6.19 -5.28
N ALA A 67 11.02 7.02 -4.49
CA ALA A 67 11.50 8.36 -4.15
C ALA A 67 12.75 8.30 -3.26
N GLN A 68 12.80 7.42 -2.26
CA GLN A 68 13.95 7.29 -1.37
C GLN A 68 15.18 6.69 -2.08
N LEU A 69 15.00 5.69 -2.93
CA LEU A 69 16.12 5.08 -3.66
C LEU A 69 16.77 6.07 -4.63
N ARG A 70 15.98 6.92 -5.31
CA ARG A 70 16.52 8.00 -6.16
C ARG A 70 17.31 9.06 -5.38
N ARG A 71 17.09 9.18 -4.07
CA ARG A 71 17.88 10.04 -3.17
C ARG A 71 19.14 9.34 -2.65
N GLY A 72 19.40 8.11 -3.08
CA GLY A 72 20.62 7.36 -2.73
C GLY A 72 20.53 6.58 -1.41
N HIS A 73 19.37 6.57 -0.73
CA HIS A 73 19.18 5.82 0.51
C HIS A 73 19.43 4.31 0.34
N MET A 74 19.91 3.67 1.41
CA MET A 74 20.23 2.23 1.39
C MET A 74 18.97 1.38 1.25
N ILE A 75 19.06 0.31 0.47
CA ILE A 75 17.91 -0.56 0.14
C ILE A 75 17.27 -1.16 1.40
N ALA A 76 18.08 -1.57 2.39
CA ALA A 76 17.60 -2.13 3.64
C ALA A 76 16.79 -1.09 4.46
N ASP A 77 17.33 0.12 4.59
CA ASP A 77 16.66 1.22 5.30
C ASP A 77 15.34 1.60 4.62
N VAL A 78 15.32 1.66 3.29
CA VAL A 78 14.12 1.95 2.52
C VAL A 78 13.06 0.87 2.73
N ALA A 79 13.44 -0.42 2.77
CA ALA A 79 12.50 -1.51 3.04
C ALA A 79 11.81 -1.34 4.40
N LEU A 80 12.60 -1.04 5.44
CA LEU A 80 12.10 -0.83 6.80
C LEU A 80 11.20 0.41 6.87
N GLN A 81 11.65 1.55 6.33
CA GLN A 81 10.89 2.80 6.33
C GLN A 81 9.58 2.71 5.53
N ALA A 82 9.56 1.90 4.47
CA ALA A 82 8.36 1.64 3.69
C ALA A 82 7.40 0.65 4.37
N GLY A 83 7.73 0.12 5.56
CA GLY A 83 6.87 -0.79 6.32
C GLY A 83 6.91 -2.25 5.87
N PHE A 84 7.93 -2.68 5.11
CA PHE A 84 8.12 -4.09 4.81
C PHE A 84 8.72 -4.83 6.01
N ALA A 85 8.25 -6.06 6.24
CA ALA A 85 8.77 -6.91 7.30
C ALA A 85 10.24 -7.31 7.07
N ASP A 86 10.63 -7.50 5.80
CA ASP A 86 11.99 -7.85 5.42
C ASP A 86 12.34 -7.35 4.01
N GLN A 87 13.65 -7.28 3.75
CA GLN A 87 14.18 -6.80 2.47
C GLN A 87 13.89 -7.76 1.30
N ALA A 88 13.77 -9.07 1.54
CA ALA A 88 13.51 -10.03 0.47
C ALA A 88 12.08 -9.88 -0.08
N HIS A 89 11.11 -9.68 0.81
CA HIS A 89 9.74 -9.34 0.45
C HIS A 89 9.69 -8.00 -0.31
N PHE A 90 10.36 -6.97 0.21
CA PHE A 90 10.47 -5.69 -0.48
C PHE A 90 10.99 -5.83 -1.92
N GLN A 91 12.09 -6.55 -2.11
CA GLN A 91 12.69 -6.74 -3.44
C GLN A 91 11.72 -7.43 -4.42
N ARG A 92 11.01 -8.48 -3.99
CA ARG A 92 10.02 -9.19 -4.82
C ARG A 92 8.88 -8.26 -5.23
N VAL A 93 8.31 -7.51 -4.29
CA VAL A 93 7.20 -6.58 -4.57
C VAL A 93 7.68 -5.43 -5.45
N PHE A 94 8.84 -4.84 -5.15
CA PHE A 94 9.39 -3.74 -5.94
C PHE A 94 9.61 -4.14 -7.40
N LYS A 95 10.20 -5.31 -7.64
CA LYS A 95 10.37 -5.83 -9.01
C LYS A 95 9.04 -6.07 -9.71
N ARG A 96 8.05 -6.62 -9.01
CA ARG A 96 6.70 -6.83 -9.57
C ARG A 96 6.03 -5.53 -10.03
N PHE A 97 6.19 -4.45 -9.26
CA PHE A 97 5.55 -3.16 -9.56
C PHE A 97 6.33 -2.27 -10.52
N THR A 98 7.66 -2.44 -10.62
CA THR A 98 8.53 -1.52 -11.38
C THR A 98 9.27 -2.17 -12.54
N ALA A 99 9.18 -3.50 -12.69
CA ALA A 99 9.96 -4.31 -13.62
C ALA A 99 11.49 -4.21 -13.44
N SER A 100 11.99 -3.63 -12.35
CA SER A 100 13.42 -3.52 -12.04
C SER A 100 13.67 -3.76 -10.54
N THR A 101 14.89 -4.10 -10.16
CA THR A 101 15.22 -4.29 -8.75
C THR A 101 15.47 -2.95 -8.05
N PRO A 102 15.36 -2.87 -6.71
CA PRO A 102 15.73 -1.67 -5.96
C PRO A 102 17.18 -1.22 -6.24
N GLY A 103 18.10 -2.16 -6.42
CA GLY A 103 19.50 -1.87 -6.73
C GLY A 103 19.70 -1.24 -8.11
N GLN A 104 18.89 -1.64 -9.10
CA GLN A 104 18.89 -0.98 -10.41
C GLN A 104 18.31 0.44 -10.35
N TYR A 105 17.32 0.68 -9.46
CA TYR A 105 16.69 2.00 -9.29
C TYR A 105 17.52 3.02 -8.50
N ARG A 106 18.47 2.55 -7.69
CA ARG A 106 19.33 3.39 -6.84
C ARG A 106 20.58 3.89 -7.59
N ARG A 107 21.05 3.13 -8.58
CA ARG A 107 22.18 3.49 -9.44
C ARG A 107 21.77 4.59 -10.41
#